data_AF-A0A2X1KKX9-F1
#
_entry.id   AF-A0A2X1KKX9-F1
#
_cell.length_a   1.000
_cell.length_b   1.000
_cell.length_c   1.000
_cell.angle_alpha   90.00
_cell.angle_beta   90.00
_cell.angle_gamma   90.00
#
_symmetry.space_group_name_H-M   'P 1'
#
loop_
_entity.id
_entity.type
_entity.pdbx_description
1 polymer ?
#
loop_
_entity_poly.entity_id
_entity_poly.type
_entity_poly.pdbx_seq_one_letter_code
_entity_poly.pdbx_strand_id
1 'polypeptide(L)'
;MSTVTITDLARENVRNLTPYQSARRLGGNGDVWLNANEYPTAVEFQLTQQTLNRYPECQPKAVIENYAQYAGVKPEQVLVSRGADEGIELLIRAFCEPGKDAILYCPPTYGMYSVSAENDWRRVPHSADAGQLATGLTGHFRQAGRRKSGLCLQPQQPDRATDQPAGFTHPAGVNAR
;
A
#
# COMPACT_ATOMS: atom_id res chain seq x y z
N MET A 1 23.56 -15.76 35.40
CA MET A 1 22.88 -16.19 34.15
C MET A 1 22.21 -14.97 33.57
N SER A 2 22.56 -14.56 32.35
CA SER A 2 21.90 -13.45 31.66
C SER A 2 20.46 -13.86 31.37
N THR A 3 19.48 -13.12 31.90
CA THR A 3 18.06 -13.38 31.65
C THR A 3 17.68 -12.91 30.25
N VAL A 4 17.22 -13.81 29.38
CA VAL A 4 16.65 -13.47 28.08
C VAL A 4 15.22 -12.97 28.28
N THR A 5 14.87 -11.82 27.70
CA THR A 5 13.52 -11.24 27.74
C THR A 5 12.72 -11.62 26.49
N ILE A 6 11.39 -11.46 26.54
CA ILE A 6 10.54 -11.66 25.35
C ILE A 6 10.94 -10.70 24.20
N THR A 7 11.37 -9.49 24.53
CA THR A 7 11.87 -8.52 23.54
C THR A 7 13.08 -9.05 22.79
N ASP A 8 13.95 -9.82 23.44
CA ASP A 8 15.14 -10.40 22.80
C ASP A 8 14.81 -11.47 21.76
N LEU A 9 13.60 -12.05 21.84
CA LEU A 9 13.09 -13.02 20.85
C LEU A 9 12.53 -12.34 19.60
N ALA A 10 12.25 -11.03 19.65
CA ALA A 10 11.72 -10.29 18.52
C ALA A 10 12.81 -9.97 17.48
N ARG A 11 12.43 -10.00 16.21
CA ARG A 11 13.30 -9.59 15.09
C ARG A 11 13.83 -8.17 15.33
N GLU A 12 15.08 -7.93 14.97
CA GLU A 12 15.72 -6.61 15.13
C GLU A 12 14.95 -5.49 14.42
N ASN A 13 14.44 -5.73 13.20
CA ASN A 13 13.65 -4.74 12.49
C ASN A 13 12.36 -4.39 13.23
N VAL A 14 11.69 -5.37 13.86
CA VAL A 14 10.46 -5.15 14.64
C VAL A 14 10.75 -4.35 15.91
N ARG A 15 11.89 -4.61 16.58
CA ARG A 15 12.31 -3.83 17.76
C ARG A 15 12.57 -2.36 17.45
N ASN A 16 13.06 -2.07 16.25
CA ASN A 16 13.47 -0.73 15.83
C ASN A 16 12.38 0.01 15.02
N LEU A 17 11.30 -0.67 14.65
CA LEU A 17 10.20 -0.11 13.85
C LEU A 17 9.45 0.94 14.67
N THR A 18 9.15 2.09 14.06
CA THR A 18 8.17 3.02 14.61
C THR A 18 6.80 2.68 14.03
N PRO A 19 5.81 2.31 14.86
CA PRO A 19 4.50 1.91 14.37
C PRO A 19 3.79 3.10 13.71
N TYR A 20 2.99 2.80 12.67
CA TYR A 20 2.16 3.81 12.03
C TYR A 20 1.25 4.52 13.04
N GLN A 21 1.16 5.84 12.89
CA GLN A 21 0.30 6.69 13.72
C GLN A 21 -0.93 7.10 12.91
N SER A 22 -2.05 6.44 13.18
CA SER A 22 -3.33 6.84 12.59
C SER A 22 -3.82 8.17 13.15
N ALA A 23 -4.70 8.84 12.42
CA ALA A 23 -5.26 10.15 12.80
C ALA A 23 -5.89 10.15 14.21
N ARG A 24 -6.48 9.02 14.64
CA ARG A 24 -7.04 8.87 15.99
C ARG A 24 -5.99 8.71 17.09
N ARG A 25 -4.82 8.14 16.80
CA ARG A 25 -3.71 8.02 17.77
C ARG A 25 -3.00 9.36 18.02
N LEU A 26 -3.04 10.27 17.05
CA LEU A 26 -2.48 11.62 17.15
C LEU A 26 -3.37 12.58 17.96
N GLY A 27 -4.55 12.14 18.39
CA GLY A 27 -5.45 12.88 19.28
C GLY A 27 -6.58 13.63 18.57
N GLY A 28 -7.36 14.36 19.37
CA GLY A 28 -8.49 15.17 18.94
C GLY A 28 -9.59 15.12 20.02
N ASN A 29 -9.82 16.23 20.71
CA ASN A 29 -11.03 16.42 21.52
C ASN A 29 -11.87 17.43 20.74
N GLY A 30 -12.98 16.99 20.15
CA GLY A 30 -13.86 17.86 19.39
C GLY A 30 -15.02 17.12 18.75
N ASP A 31 -15.99 17.89 18.29
CA ASP A 31 -17.21 17.37 17.67
C ASP A 31 -17.13 17.38 16.13
N VAL A 32 -16.04 17.92 15.57
CA VAL A 32 -15.79 18.03 14.12
C VAL A 32 -14.53 17.24 13.75
N TRP A 33 -14.70 16.21 12.91
CA TRP A 33 -13.65 15.27 12.55
C TRP A 33 -13.37 15.33 11.04
N LEU A 34 -12.24 15.94 10.66
CA LEU A 34 -11.82 16.12 9.25
C LEU A 34 -10.35 15.69 9.02
N ASN A 35 -9.89 14.68 9.76
CA ASN A 35 -8.48 14.27 9.82
C ASN A 35 -8.18 12.89 9.19
N ALA A 36 -9.20 12.11 8.83
CA ALA A 36 -9.04 10.72 8.38
C ALA A 36 -9.61 10.43 6.98
N ASN A 37 -10.07 11.46 6.25
CA ASN A 37 -10.74 11.33 4.95
C ASN A 37 -11.98 10.41 4.94
N GLU A 38 -12.62 10.22 6.10
CA GLU A 38 -13.89 9.50 6.23
C GLU A 38 -15.03 10.31 5.57
N TYR A 39 -16.03 9.63 5.02
CA TYR A 39 -17.25 10.29 4.56
C TYR A 39 -18.00 10.85 5.79
N PRO A 40 -18.47 12.12 5.78
CA PRO A 40 -18.90 12.82 6.99
C PRO A 40 -20.21 12.30 7.62
N THR A 41 -21.00 11.49 6.92
CA THR A 41 -22.32 11.03 7.37
C THR A 41 -22.39 9.52 7.38
N ALA A 42 -22.83 8.92 8.49
CA ALA A 42 -23.00 7.48 8.57
C ALA A 42 -24.08 7.00 7.58
N VAL A 43 -23.79 5.92 6.85
CA VAL A 43 -24.76 5.21 6.00
C VAL A 43 -25.10 3.90 6.69
N GLU A 44 -26.38 3.66 6.94
CA GLU A 44 -26.84 2.49 7.67
C GLU A 44 -26.85 1.23 6.79
N PHE A 45 -26.37 0.12 7.36
CA PHE A 45 -26.46 -1.23 6.78
C PHE A 45 -26.87 -2.21 7.87
N GLN A 46 -27.66 -3.22 7.52
CA GLN A 46 -28.09 -4.28 8.44
C GLN A 46 -27.50 -5.64 8.01
N LEU A 47 -27.19 -6.50 8.98
CA LEU A 47 -26.74 -7.86 8.69
C LEU A 47 -27.90 -8.69 8.15
N THR A 48 -27.70 -9.28 6.97
CA THR A 48 -28.73 -10.09 6.30
C THR A 48 -28.47 -11.59 6.39
N GLN A 49 -27.24 -12.01 6.68
CA GLN A 49 -26.84 -13.42 6.75
C GLN A 49 -26.66 -13.87 8.21
N GLN A 50 -27.39 -14.91 8.62
CA GLN A 50 -27.37 -15.46 9.98
C GLN A 50 -26.56 -16.77 10.06
N THR A 51 -25.39 -16.79 9.41
CA THR A 51 -24.50 -17.96 9.27
C THR A 51 -23.17 -17.77 9.98
N LEU A 52 -23.12 -16.90 11.01
CA LEU A 52 -21.91 -16.48 11.72
C LEU A 52 -21.13 -17.63 12.41
N ASN A 53 -21.76 -18.79 12.58
CA ASN A 53 -21.14 -20.00 13.14
C ASN A 53 -20.34 -20.82 12.12
N ARG A 54 -20.25 -20.36 10.87
CA ARG A 54 -19.49 -21.02 9.79
C ARG A 54 -18.48 -20.05 9.20
N TYR A 55 -17.36 -20.60 8.72
CA TYR A 55 -16.40 -19.81 7.96
C TYR A 55 -17.04 -19.30 6.66
N PRO A 56 -16.76 -18.04 6.27
CA PRO A 56 -17.16 -17.53 4.97
C PRO A 56 -16.32 -18.14 3.86
N GLU A 57 -16.71 -17.88 2.61
CA GLU A 57 -15.85 -18.10 1.46
C GLU A 57 -14.58 -17.21 1.57
N CYS A 58 -13.44 -17.71 1.07
CA CYS A 58 -12.19 -16.93 1.09
C CYS A 58 -12.33 -15.63 0.27
N GLN A 59 -12.95 -15.71 -0.91
CA GLN A 59 -13.33 -14.55 -1.73
C GLN A 59 -14.84 -14.60 -1.96
N PRO A 60 -15.67 -13.89 -1.18
CA PRO A 60 -17.12 -13.96 -1.31
C PRO A 60 -17.58 -13.59 -2.73
N LYS A 61 -18.17 -14.56 -3.44
CA LYS A 61 -18.52 -14.42 -4.86
C LYS A 61 -19.37 -13.17 -5.15
N ALA A 62 -20.38 -12.93 -4.33
CA ALA A 62 -21.27 -11.76 -4.48
C ALA A 62 -20.51 -10.42 -4.39
N VAL A 63 -19.50 -10.31 -3.53
CA VAL A 63 -18.69 -9.09 -3.39
C VAL A 63 -17.83 -8.89 -4.64
N ILE A 64 -17.19 -9.96 -5.11
CA ILE A 64 -16.35 -9.94 -6.31
C ILE A 64 -17.16 -9.53 -7.55
N GLU A 65 -18.29 -10.18 -7.79
CA GLU A 65 -19.14 -9.92 -8.96
C GLU A 65 -19.68 -8.48 -8.95
N ASN A 66 -20.20 -8.02 -7.79
CA ASN A 66 -20.73 -6.66 -7.66
C ASN A 66 -19.64 -5.60 -7.87
N TYR A 67 -18.44 -5.81 -7.34
CA TYR A 67 -17.35 -4.85 -7.50
C TYR A 67 -16.79 -4.85 -8.92
N ALA A 68 -16.66 -6.02 -9.55
CA ALA A 68 -16.24 -6.16 -10.94
C ALA A 68 -17.21 -5.42 -11.89
N GLN A 69 -18.52 -5.57 -11.66
CA GLN A 69 -19.55 -4.84 -12.40
C GLN A 69 -19.43 -3.32 -12.20
N TYR A 70 -19.27 -2.85 -10.95
CA TYR A 70 -19.08 -1.44 -10.64
C TYR A 70 -17.85 -0.85 -11.34
N ALA A 71 -16.73 -1.57 -11.33
CA ALA A 71 -15.47 -1.11 -11.88
C ALA A 71 -15.33 -1.35 -13.41
N GLY A 72 -16.25 -2.07 -14.04
CA GLY A 72 -16.19 -2.38 -15.48
C GLY A 72 -15.06 -3.36 -15.86
N VAL A 73 -14.69 -4.27 -14.96
CA VAL A 73 -13.63 -5.28 -15.15
C VAL A 73 -14.19 -6.70 -15.03
N LYS A 74 -13.39 -7.73 -15.35
CA LYS A 74 -13.81 -9.12 -15.18
C LYS A 74 -13.66 -9.58 -13.72
N PRO A 75 -14.51 -10.48 -13.22
CA PRO A 75 -14.39 -11.03 -11.86
C PRO A 75 -13.01 -11.60 -11.52
N GLU A 76 -12.36 -12.27 -12.46
CA GLU A 76 -11.01 -12.83 -12.29
C GLU A 76 -9.89 -11.79 -12.16
N GLN A 77 -10.19 -10.50 -12.39
CA GLN A 77 -9.28 -9.38 -12.21
C GLN A 77 -9.47 -8.68 -10.85
N VAL A 78 -10.37 -9.18 -9.99
CA VAL A 78 -10.71 -8.57 -8.69
C VAL A 78 -10.28 -9.49 -7.55
N LEU A 79 -9.60 -8.90 -6.57
CA LEU A 79 -9.32 -9.52 -5.28
C LEU A 79 -9.83 -8.58 -4.18
N VAL A 80 -10.69 -9.09 -3.30
CA VAL A 80 -11.10 -8.41 -2.07
C VAL A 80 -10.16 -8.79 -0.93
N SER A 81 -9.77 -7.81 -0.11
CA SER A 81 -8.89 -7.92 1.05
C SER A 81 -9.44 -7.03 2.19
N ARG A 82 -8.82 -7.07 3.37
CA ARG A 82 -9.10 -6.21 4.51
C ARG A 82 -8.57 -4.79 4.27
N GLY A 83 -9.24 -4.07 3.39
CA GLY A 83 -8.87 -2.72 2.97
C GLY A 83 -7.64 -2.71 2.04
N ALA A 84 -7.28 -1.50 1.61
CA ALA A 84 -6.15 -1.30 0.69
C ALA A 84 -4.79 -1.61 1.34
N ASP A 85 -4.67 -1.49 2.67
CA ASP A 85 -3.45 -1.78 3.42
C ASP A 85 -3.00 -3.24 3.25
N GLU A 86 -3.94 -4.19 3.35
CA GLU A 86 -3.64 -5.62 3.10
C GLU A 86 -3.31 -5.86 1.61
N GLY A 87 -3.93 -5.11 0.69
CA GLY A 87 -3.57 -5.16 -0.73
C GLY A 87 -2.11 -4.76 -0.98
N ILE A 88 -1.63 -3.69 -0.32
CA ILE A 88 -0.22 -3.26 -0.38
C ILE A 88 0.69 -4.36 0.18
N GLU A 89 0.35 -4.93 1.34
CA GLU A 89 1.12 -6.02 1.96
C GLU A 89 1.22 -7.25 1.03
N LEU A 90 0.09 -7.69 0.46
CA LEU A 90 0.06 -8.83 -0.46
C LEU A 90 0.93 -8.59 -1.70
N LEU A 91 0.91 -7.38 -2.27
CA LEU A 91 1.76 -7.04 -3.41
C LEU A 91 3.25 -7.09 -3.04
N ILE A 92 3.64 -6.50 -1.91
CA ILE A 92 5.03 -6.52 -1.45
C ILE A 92 5.47 -7.97 -1.20
N ARG A 93 4.65 -8.73 -0.48
CA ARG A 93 4.93 -10.12 -0.10
C ARG A 93 5.03 -11.06 -1.29
N ALA A 94 4.22 -10.86 -2.34
CA ALA A 94 4.22 -11.72 -3.52
C ALA A 94 5.38 -11.43 -4.49
N PHE A 95 5.82 -10.17 -4.57
CA PHE A 95 6.74 -9.72 -5.63
C PHE A 95 8.12 -9.24 -5.14
N CYS A 96 8.34 -9.08 -3.83
CA CYS A 96 9.62 -8.62 -3.28
C CYS A 96 10.30 -9.72 -2.44
N GLU A 97 11.47 -10.16 -2.87
CA GLU A 97 12.33 -11.02 -2.06
C GLU A 97 13.01 -10.23 -0.93
N PRO A 98 12.88 -10.68 0.33
CA PRO A 98 13.49 -10.08 1.50
C PRO A 98 14.97 -9.75 1.40
N GLY A 99 15.33 -8.49 1.61
CA GLY A 99 16.73 -8.06 1.62
C GLY A 99 17.42 -8.06 0.25
N LYS A 100 16.69 -8.39 -0.82
CA LYS A 100 17.15 -8.39 -2.20
C LYS A 100 16.43 -7.34 -3.04
N ASP A 101 15.10 -7.36 -2.99
CA ASP A 101 14.24 -6.45 -3.75
C ASP A 101 13.79 -5.25 -2.91
N ALA A 102 13.20 -4.25 -3.56
CA ALA A 102 12.79 -3.00 -2.91
C ALA A 102 11.54 -2.40 -3.58
N ILE A 103 10.76 -1.65 -2.81
CA ILE A 103 9.65 -0.83 -3.33
C ILE A 103 10.10 0.59 -3.65
N LEU A 104 9.38 1.29 -4.53
CA LEU A 104 9.63 2.70 -4.84
C LEU A 104 8.33 3.50 -4.64
N TYR A 105 8.41 4.58 -3.88
CA TYR A 105 7.31 5.53 -3.67
C TYR A 105 7.86 6.96 -3.65
N CYS A 106 7.02 7.95 -3.91
CA CYS A 106 7.44 9.35 -4.08
C CYS A 106 6.83 10.23 -2.97
N PRO A 107 7.58 10.55 -1.90
CA PRO A 107 7.11 11.47 -0.87
C PRO A 107 6.90 12.91 -1.41
N PRO A 108 5.95 13.69 -0.87
CA PRO A 108 5.00 13.30 0.17
C PRO A 108 3.87 12.41 -0.39
N THR A 109 3.72 11.20 0.18
CA THR A 109 2.70 10.22 -0.23
C THR A 109 2.25 9.38 0.96
N TYR A 110 1.33 8.46 0.73
CA TYR A 110 0.72 7.62 1.76
C TYR A 110 1.76 6.81 2.53
N GLY A 111 1.84 7.03 3.84
CA GLY A 111 2.89 6.47 4.70
C GLY A 111 2.84 4.94 4.86
N MET A 112 1.71 4.28 4.56
CA MET A 112 1.61 2.83 4.71
C MET A 112 2.51 2.07 3.74
N TYR A 113 2.91 2.66 2.61
CA TYR A 113 3.88 2.03 1.71
C TYR A 113 5.21 1.75 2.41
N SER A 114 5.75 2.74 3.14
CA SER A 114 7.00 2.57 3.88
C SER A 114 6.83 1.64 5.07
N VAL A 115 5.72 1.79 5.81
CA VAL A 115 5.45 0.96 7.00
C VAL A 115 5.31 -0.52 6.63
N SER A 116 4.56 -0.85 5.58
CA SER A 116 4.40 -2.24 5.14
C SER A 116 5.73 -2.84 4.68
N ALA A 117 6.57 -2.08 3.98
CA ALA A 117 7.89 -2.54 3.57
C ALA A 117 8.86 -2.74 4.75
N GLU A 118 8.84 -1.85 5.76
CA GLU A 118 9.70 -1.95 6.96
C GLU A 118 9.28 -3.06 7.92
N ASN A 119 7.96 -3.29 8.04
CA ASN A 119 7.40 -4.36 8.87
C ASN A 119 7.83 -5.73 8.34
N ASP A 120 7.71 -5.90 7.03
CA ASP A 120 8.04 -7.16 6.40
C ASP A 120 9.57 -7.34 6.27
N TRP A 121 10.33 -6.36 5.76
CA TRP A 121 11.74 -6.56 5.37
C TRP A 121 12.65 -5.32 5.48
N ARG A 122 13.93 -5.46 5.08
CA ARG A 122 15.01 -4.47 5.27
C ARG A 122 14.68 -3.11 4.65
N ARG A 123 14.97 -2.04 5.41
CA ARG A 123 14.88 -0.61 5.07
C ARG A 123 15.25 -0.31 3.61
N VAL A 124 14.28 0.19 2.83
CA VAL A 124 14.54 0.78 1.51
C VAL A 124 15.08 2.21 1.73
N PRO A 125 16.22 2.59 1.13
CA PRO A 125 16.69 3.97 1.22
C PRO A 125 15.67 4.92 0.58
N HIS A 126 15.27 5.96 1.32
CA HIS A 126 14.59 7.12 0.76
C HIS A 126 15.43 7.69 -0.39
N SER A 127 14.90 7.73 -1.61
CA SER A 127 15.41 8.67 -2.62
C SER A 127 14.79 10.03 -2.32
N ALA A 128 15.45 10.78 -1.44
CA ALA A 128 15.19 12.20 -1.27
C ALA A 128 15.63 12.91 -2.55
N ASP A 129 14.67 13.48 -3.28
CA ASP A 129 14.81 14.79 -3.92
C ASP A 129 13.45 15.23 -4.48
N ALA A 130 12.68 15.91 -3.64
CA ALA A 130 11.44 16.59 -4.01
C ALA A 130 11.65 17.75 -5.02
N GLY A 131 12.90 18.01 -5.45
CA GLY A 131 13.27 19.10 -6.36
C GLY A 131 13.34 18.73 -7.85
N GLN A 132 13.11 17.47 -8.26
CA GLN A 132 13.25 17.03 -9.67
C GLN A 132 11.95 16.51 -10.32
N LEU A 133 10.80 16.70 -9.68
CA LEU A 133 9.49 16.19 -10.13
C LEU A 133 8.84 16.98 -11.29
N ALA A 134 9.63 17.64 -12.12
CA ALA A 134 9.17 18.16 -13.43
C ALA A 134 9.48 17.19 -14.59
N THR A 135 10.20 16.09 -14.33
CA THR A 135 10.56 15.10 -15.34
C THR A 135 10.03 13.74 -14.92
N GLY A 136 9.05 13.23 -15.69
CA GLY A 136 8.18 12.11 -15.33
C GLY A 136 8.86 10.81 -14.86
N LEU A 137 8.02 9.92 -14.32
CA LEU A 137 8.32 8.57 -13.79
C LEU A 137 9.43 7.80 -14.56
N THR A 138 9.54 8.01 -15.87
CA THR A 138 10.57 7.42 -16.74
C THR A 138 12.01 7.73 -16.31
N GLY A 139 12.28 8.88 -15.68
CA GLY A 139 13.62 9.29 -15.23
C GLY A 139 14.12 8.51 -14.01
N HIS A 140 13.25 8.28 -13.03
CA HIS A 140 13.62 7.62 -11.78
C HIS A 140 13.86 6.11 -11.94
N PHE A 141 13.15 5.44 -12.85
CA PHE A 141 13.46 4.05 -13.22
C PHE A 141 14.89 3.89 -13.80
N ARG A 142 15.43 4.94 -14.43
CA ARG A 142 16.78 4.94 -15.01
C ARG A 142 17.88 5.12 -13.96
N GLN A 143 17.61 5.93 -12.93
CA GLN A 143 18.55 6.20 -11.83
C GLN A 143 18.55 5.06 -10.78
N ALA A 144 17.46 4.31 -10.66
CA ALA A 144 17.35 3.12 -9.82
C ALA A 144 18.16 1.89 -10.31
N GLY A 145 18.97 2.06 -11.37
CA GLY A 145 20.08 1.18 -11.73
C GLY A 145 19.78 -0.31 -11.72
N ARG A 146 19.25 -0.86 -12.82
CA ARG A 146 19.26 -2.30 -13.14
C ARG A 146 18.78 -3.27 -12.05
N ARG A 147 18.00 -2.84 -11.05
CA ARG A 147 17.31 -3.76 -10.14
C ARG A 147 15.93 -4.03 -10.70
N LYS A 148 15.77 -5.24 -11.23
CA LYS A 148 14.51 -5.79 -11.75
C LYS A 148 13.47 -5.73 -10.60
N SER A 149 12.22 -5.43 -10.92
CA SER A 149 11.05 -5.35 -10.02
C SER A 149 11.08 -4.26 -8.93
N GLY A 150 10.58 -3.07 -9.27
CA GLY A 150 10.14 -2.07 -8.29
C GLY A 150 8.62 -1.88 -8.42
N LEU A 151 7.88 -2.02 -7.32
CA LEU A 151 6.46 -1.69 -7.25
C LEU A 151 6.31 -0.17 -7.05
N CYS A 152 5.64 0.50 -7.99
CA CYS A 152 5.30 1.92 -7.88
C CYS A 152 3.87 2.04 -7.35
N LEU A 153 3.70 2.74 -6.23
CA LEU A 153 2.41 2.89 -5.54
C LEU A 153 1.91 4.34 -5.66
N GLN A 154 0.67 4.47 -6.13
CA GLN A 154 -0.09 5.72 -6.31
C GLN A 154 -1.55 5.46 -5.85
N PRO A 155 -2.33 6.44 -5.37
CA PRO A 155 -2.22 7.91 -5.50
C PRO A 155 -1.46 8.63 -4.38
N GLN A 156 -1.13 9.91 -4.63
CA GLN A 156 -0.53 10.81 -3.65
C GLN A 156 -1.55 11.21 -2.56
N GLN A 157 -1.16 11.03 -1.30
CA GLN A 157 -1.80 11.58 -0.10
C GLN A 157 -0.67 12.17 0.73
N PRO A 158 -0.68 13.45 1.15
CA PRO A 158 -1.82 14.36 1.22
C PRO A 158 -2.06 15.24 -0.02
N ASP A 159 -1.12 15.31 -0.95
CA ASP A 159 -1.22 16.19 -2.11
C ASP A 159 -2.18 15.58 -3.15
N ARG A 160 -3.33 16.21 -3.35
CA ARG A 160 -4.40 15.76 -4.27
C ARG A 160 -4.04 15.90 -5.76
N ALA A 161 -2.77 16.03 -6.11
CA ALA A 161 -2.34 16.15 -7.49
C ALA A 161 -2.61 14.82 -8.21
N THR A 162 -3.33 14.89 -9.33
CA THR A 162 -3.48 13.76 -10.24
C THR A 162 -2.32 13.80 -11.21
N ASP A 163 -1.49 12.75 -11.24
CA ASP A 163 -0.48 12.62 -12.27
C ASP A 163 -1.15 12.51 -13.65
N GLN A 164 -0.65 13.24 -14.63
CA GLN A 164 -1.19 13.16 -15.98
C GLN A 164 -0.94 11.76 -16.57
N PRO A 165 -1.92 11.15 -17.27
CA PRO A 165 -1.83 9.79 -17.79
C PRO A 165 -0.67 9.55 -18.78
N ALA A 166 -0.02 10.62 -19.27
CA ALA A 166 1.09 10.55 -20.22
C ALA A 166 2.39 9.93 -19.64
N GLY A 167 2.53 9.83 -18.31
CA GLY A 167 3.74 9.32 -17.65
C GLY A 167 3.98 7.80 -17.75
N PHE A 168 3.00 7.03 -18.24
CA PHE A 168 3.02 5.55 -18.25
C PHE A 168 3.16 4.93 -19.65
N THR A 169 3.55 5.72 -20.66
CA THR A 169 3.75 5.18 -22.01
C THR A 169 4.99 4.28 -22.04
N HIS A 170 4.79 3.00 -22.38
CA HIS A 170 5.86 2.07 -22.71
C HIS A 170 6.70 2.68 -23.84
N PRO A 171 8.04 2.70 -23.78
CA PRO A 171 8.81 3.10 -24.95
C PRO A 171 8.49 2.11 -26.06
N ALA A 172 7.80 2.59 -27.09
CA ALA A 172 7.60 1.86 -28.32
C ALA A 172 8.98 1.59 -28.94
N GLY A 173 9.31 0.32 -29.14
CA GLY A 173 10.43 -0.10 -29.97
C GLY A 173 11.71 -0.45 -29.23
N VAL A 174 11.77 -1.67 -28.68
CA VAL A 174 12.99 -2.48 -28.77
C VAL A 174 12.59 -3.72 -29.55
N ASN A 175 12.91 -3.73 -30.84
CA ASN A 175 12.78 -4.89 -31.69
C ASN A 175 13.56 -6.05 -31.06
N ALA A 176 12.88 -7.17 -30.82
CA ALA A 176 13.55 -8.43 -30.62
C ALA A 176 14.35 -8.76 -31.89
N ARG A 177 15.66 -8.92 -31.73
CA ARG A 177 16.51 -9.75 -32.57
C ARG A 177 17.27 -10.68 -31.65
#